data_AF-A0AAF0JLX2-F1
#
_entry.id   AF-A0AAF0JLX2-F1
#
_cell.length_a   1.000
_cell.length_b   1.000
_cell.length_c   1.000
_cell.angle_alpha   90.00
_cell.angle_beta   90.00
_cell.angle_gamma   90.00
#
_symmetry.space_group_name_H-M   'P 1'
#
loop_
_entity.id
_entity.type
_entity.pdbx_description
1 polymer ?
#
loop_
_entity_poly.entity_id
_entity_poly.type
_entity_poly.pdbx_seq_one_letter_code
_entity_poly.pdbx_strand_id
1 'polypeptide(L)'
;MDITNLRKMRQLYATFPIRNALRSELSWTHYRHLMRISDENARDFYMDEYVKSNWSSRQPEWQIYSFFYERLLASRDKEDVIKEAESKGLKQSETKP
;
A
#
# COMPACT_ATOMS: atom_id res chain seq x y z
N MET A 1 6.39 -7.17 -27.53
CA MET A 1 6.05 -6.14 -26.53
C MET A 1 4.79 -6.61 -25.82
N ASP A 2 4.83 -6.81 -24.50
CA ASP A 2 3.72 -7.44 -23.76
C ASP A 2 2.57 -6.45 -23.55
N ILE A 3 1.42 -6.69 -24.22
CA ILE A 3 0.22 -5.83 -24.19
C ILE A 3 -0.28 -5.61 -22.75
N THR A 4 -0.03 -6.57 -21.86
CA THR A 4 -0.42 -6.51 -20.46
C THR A 4 0.27 -5.38 -19.71
N ASN A 5 1.55 -5.13 -20.00
CA ASN A 5 2.30 -4.05 -19.35
C ASN A 5 1.84 -2.67 -19.84
N LEU A 6 1.51 -2.53 -21.12
CA LEU A 6 0.97 -1.28 -21.68
C LEU A 6 -0.37 -0.91 -21.03
N ARG A 7 -1.26 -1.89 -20.81
CA ARG A 7 -2.52 -1.68 -20.09
C ARG A 7 -2.30 -1.19 -18.66
N LYS A 8 -1.34 -1.79 -17.94
CA LYS A 8 -0.98 -1.38 -16.58
C LYS A 8 -0.37 0.02 -16.55
N MET A 9 0.49 0.38 -17.51
CA MET A 9 1.05 1.72 -17.62
C MET A 9 -0.04 2.77 -17.87
N ARG A 10 -1.01 2.46 -18.73
CA ARG A 10 -2.19 3.31 -18.94
C ARG A 10 -3.01 3.46 -17.66
N GLN A 11 -3.22 2.36 -16.95
CA GLN A 11 -3.94 2.37 -15.68
C GLN A 11 -3.22 3.23 -14.64
N LEU A 12 -1.89 3.12 -14.52
CA LEU A 12 -1.09 3.93 -13.61
C LEU A 12 -1.32 5.42 -13.88
N TYR A 13 -1.26 5.84 -15.14
CA TYR A 13 -1.47 7.24 -15.49
C TYR A 13 -2.89 7.72 -15.20
N ALA A 14 -3.89 6.85 -15.37
CA ALA A 14 -5.28 7.17 -15.02
C ALA A 14 -5.49 7.29 -13.50
N THR A 15 -4.78 6.47 -12.70
CA THR A 15 -4.88 6.49 -11.23
C THR A 15 -4.02 7.59 -10.60
N PHE A 16 -2.89 7.92 -11.23
CA PHE A 16 -1.92 8.93 -10.78
C PHE A 16 -1.67 9.94 -11.92
N PRO A 17 -2.55 10.95 -12.09
CA PRO A 17 -2.42 11.90 -13.19
C PRO A 17 -1.17 12.80 -13.07
N ILE A 18 -0.72 13.06 -11.84
CA ILE A 18 0.46 13.87 -11.55
C ILE A 18 1.67 12.97 -11.34
N ARG A 19 2.55 12.89 -12.35
CA ARG A 19 3.74 12.02 -12.30
C ARG A 19 4.72 12.36 -11.17
N ASN A 20 4.83 13.63 -10.79
CA ASN A 20 5.70 14.06 -9.70
C ASN A 20 5.17 13.70 -8.30
N ALA A 21 3.92 13.25 -8.19
CA ALA A 21 3.37 12.73 -6.93
C ALA A 21 3.80 11.28 -6.67
N LEU A 22 4.38 10.60 -7.66
CA LEU A 22 4.90 9.25 -7.50
C LEU A 22 6.16 9.30 -6.62
N ARG A 23 6.15 8.54 -5.53
CA ARG A 23 7.31 8.38 -4.66
C ARG A 23 8.35 7.47 -5.33
N SER A 24 9.61 7.91 -5.35
CA SER A 24 10.74 7.16 -5.93
C SER A 24 11.12 5.92 -5.14
N GLU A 25 10.73 5.85 -3.87
CA GLU A 25 10.95 4.73 -2.96
C GLU A 25 10.10 3.50 -3.33
N LEU A 26 9.05 3.70 -4.15
CA LEU A 26 8.13 2.64 -4.54
C LEU A 26 8.49 2.06 -5.92
N SER A 27 8.75 0.77 -5.95
CA SER A 27 8.89 0.02 -7.21
C SER A 27 7.54 -0.22 -7.95
N TRP A 28 7.60 -0.58 -9.23
CA TRP A 28 6.43 -0.90 -10.06
C TRP A 28 5.49 -1.94 -9.45
N THR A 29 6.02 -2.91 -8.69
CA THR A 29 5.19 -3.90 -8.02
C THR A 29 4.30 -3.29 -6.95
N HIS A 30 4.76 -2.28 -6.21
CA HIS A 30 3.94 -1.55 -5.24
C HIS A 30 2.78 -0.84 -5.93
N TYR A 31 3.08 -0.14 -7.02
CA TYR A 31 2.04 0.53 -7.80
C TYR A 31 1.01 -0.44 -8.39
N ARG A 32 1.39 -1.67 -8.76
CA ARG A 32 0.42 -2.69 -9.19
C ARG A 32 -0.60 -3.04 -8.10
N HIS A 33 -0.22 -2.96 -6.83
CA HIS A 33 -1.13 -3.18 -5.71
C HIS A 33 -1.99 -1.93 -5.46
N LEU A 34 -1.37 -0.75 -5.41
CA LEU A 34 -2.07 0.52 -5.19
C LEU A 34 -3.12 0.82 -6.28
N MET A 35 -2.87 0.42 -7.54
CA MET A 35 -3.83 0.56 -8.65
C MET A 35 -5.09 -0.31 -8.51
N ARG A 36 -5.08 -1.34 -7.65
CA ARG A 36 -6.27 -2.18 -7.38
C ARG A 36 -7.17 -1.58 -6.31
N ILE A 37 -6.67 -0.61 -5.55
CA ILE A 37 -7.39 0.04 -4.47
C ILE A 37 -8.24 1.15 -5.08
N SER A 38 -9.56 1.02 -4.99
CA SER A 38 -10.51 1.99 -5.54
C SER A 38 -10.57 3.28 -4.71
N ASP A 39 -10.47 3.15 -3.39
CA ASP A 39 -10.52 4.28 -2.44
C ASP A 39 -9.17 5.03 -2.39
N GLU A 40 -9.21 6.34 -2.57
CA GLU A 40 -8.04 7.23 -2.53
C GLU A 40 -7.43 7.29 -1.12
N ASN A 41 -8.24 7.34 -0.06
CA ASN A 41 -7.75 7.43 1.31
C ASN A 41 -7.02 6.14 1.72
N ALA A 42 -7.56 4.99 1.32
CA ALA A 42 -6.92 3.70 1.50
C ALA A 42 -5.60 3.64 0.73
N ARG A 43 -5.59 4.12 -0.52
CA ARG A 43 -4.40 4.13 -1.37
C ARG A 43 -3.27 4.96 -0.75
N ASP A 44 -3.57 6.15 -0.25
CA ASP A 44 -2.58 7.03 0.38
C ASP A 44 -2.06 6.44 1.69
N PHE A 45 -2.94 5.86 2.52
CA PHE A 45 -2.54 5.15 3.73
C PHE A 45 -1.52 4.05 3.44
N TYR A 46 -1.83 3.17 2.48
CA TYR A 46 -0.91 2.10 2.11
C TYR A 46 0.37 2.66 1.46
N MET A 47 0.27 3.74 0.67
CA MET A 47 1.43 4.39 0.06
C MET A 47 2.43 4.89 1.11
N ASP A 48 1.94 5.52 2.18
CA ASP A 48 2.77 5.94 3.31
C ASP A 48 3.31 4.75 4.11
N GLU A 49 2.52 3.71 4.28
CA GLU A 49 2.94 2.50 5.00
C GLU A 49 4.08 1.77 4.26
N TYR A 50 4.00 1.69 2.93
CA TYR A 50 5.04 1.14 2.07
C TYR A 50 6.38 1.87 2.23
N VAL A 51 6.33 3.20 2.31
CA VAL A 51 7.50 4.07 2.47
C VAL A 51 8.10 3.90 3.85
N LYS A 52 7.27 4.01 4.90
CA LYS A 52 7.72 3.93 6.30
C LYS A 52 8.37 2.59 6.60
N SER A 53 7.79 1.51 6.12
CA SER A 53 8.22 0.17 6.49
C SER A 53 9.19 -0.46 5.50
N ASN A 54 9.56 0.25 4.43
CA ASN A 54 10.44 -0.21 3.34
C ASN A 54 10.12 -1.64 2.87
N TRP A 55 8.83 -1.95 2.74
CA TRP A 55 8.37 -3.31 2.51
C TRP A 55 8.91 -3.85 1.19
N SER A 56 9.50 -5.05 1.25
CA SER A 56 9.76 -5.83 0.03
C SER A 56 8.43 -6.22 -0.59
N SER A 57 8.37 -6.30 -1.93
CA SER A 57 7.16 -6.54 -2.72
C SER A 57 6.37 -7.81 -2.37
N ARG A 58 6.86 -8.68 -1.46
CA ARG A 58 6.26 -9.95 -1.03
C ARG A 58 5.45 -9.90 0.27
N GLN A 59 5.75 -8.98 1.18
CA GLN A 59 5.03 -8.83 2.46
C GLN A 59 3.63 -8.16 2.41
N PRO A 60 3.29 -7.27 1.47
CA PRO A 60 2.06 -6.46 1.53
C PRO A 60 0.80 -7.16 1.02
N GLU A 61 0.96 -8.21 0.21
CA GLU A 61 -0.13 -8.81 -0.56
C GLU A 61 -1.26 -9.26 0.36
N TRP A 62 -0.96 -9.99 1.43
CA TRP A 62 -1.97 -10.52 2.36
C TRP A 62 -2.71 -9.43 3.14
N GLN A 63 -2.07 -8.30 3.46
CA GLN A 63 -2.66 -7.26 4.32
C GLN A 63 -3.66 -6.38 3.56
N ILE A 64 -3.42 -6.15 2.26
CA ILE A 64 -4.41 -5.55 1.36
C ILE A 64 -5.58 -6.51 1.14
N TYR A 65 -5.31 -7.82 0.97
CA TYR A 65 -6.37 -8.83 0.85
C TYR A 65 -7.19 -9.03 2.13
N SER A 66 -6.62 -8.77 3.31
CA SER A 66 -7.30 -8.90 4.60
C SER A 66 -8.19 -7.68 4.96
N PHE A 67 -8.36 -6.71 4.05
CA PHE A 67 -9.11 -5.48 4.32
C PHE A 67 -8.62 -4.75 5.59
N PHE A 68 -7.31 -4.78 5.85
CA PHE A 68 -6.74 -4.21 7.07
C PHE A 68 -7.15 -2.75 7.27
N TYR A 69 -7.16 -1.95 6.21
CA TYR A 69 -7.60 -0.56 6.25
C TYR A 69 -9.07 -0.42 6.67
N GLU A 70 -9.97 -1.22 6.11
CA GLU A 70 -11.38 -1.19 6.48
C GLU A 70 -11.60 -1.67 7.93
N ARG A 71 -10.84 -2.68 8.36
CA ARG A 71 -10.84 -3.15 9.76
C ARG A 71 -10.31 -2.07 10.71
N LEU A 72 -9.29 -1.31 10.32
CA LEU A 72 -8.75 -0.20 11.10
C LEU A 72 -9.77 0.94 11.23
N LEU A 73 -10.56 1.20 10.18
CA LEU A 73 -11.63 2.20 10.21
C LEU A 73 -12.84 1.74 11.02
N ALA A 74 -13.22 0.46 10.93
CA ALA A 74 -14.37 -0.11 11.61
C ALA A 74 -14.10 -0.43 13.10
N SER A 75 -12.84 -0.69 13.46
CA SER A 75 -12.46 -1.00 14.85
C SER A 75 -12.47 0.25 15.72
N ARG A 76 -13.08 0.14 16.91
CA ARG A 76 -12.94 1.15 17.99
C ARG A 76 -11.54 1.10 18.60
N ASP A 77 -10.92 -0.08 18.63
CA ASP A 77 -9.58 -0.33 19.18
C ASP A 77 -8.60 -0.56 18.04
N LYS A 78 -8.01 0.55 17.57
CA LYS A 78 -7.05 0.57 16.45
C LYS A 78 -5.73 -0.11 16.83
N GLU A 79 -5.35 -0.03 18.10
CA GLU A 79 -4.10 -0.62 18.61
C GLU A 79 -4.08 -2.14 18.52
N ASP A 80 -5.21 -2.82 18.76
CA ASP A 80 -5.28 -4.28 18.69
C ASP A 80 -5.18 -4.78 17.25
N VAL A 81 -5.80 -4.06 16.31
CA VAL A 81 -5.69 -4.37 14.87
C VAL A 81 -4.25 -4.19 14.39
N ILE A 82 -3.57 -3.14 14.86
CA ILE A 82 -2.17 -2.87 14.57
C ILE A 82 -1.26 -3.97 15.16
N LYS A 83 -1.45 -4.36 16.42
CA LYS A 83 -0.71 -5.45 17.08
C LYS A 83 -0.94 -6.80 16.41
N GLU A 84 -2.14 -7.08 15.93
CA GLU A 84 -2.42 -8.30 15.15
C GLU A 84 -1.58 -8.31 13.86
N ALA A 85 -1.50 -7.18 13.16
CA ALA A 85 -0.69 -7.05 11.95
C ALA A 85 0.81 -7.17 12.24
N GLU A 86 1.29 -6.56 13.33
CA GLU A 86 2.67 -6.71 13.83
C GLU A 86 3.04 -8.16 14.12
N SER A 87 2.19 -8.87 14.86
CA SER A 87 2.44 -10.27 15.25
C SER A 87 2.56 -11.22 14.04
N LYS A 88 1.92 -10.87 12.92
CA LYS A 88 1.95 -11.64 11.66
C LYS A 88 3.19 -11.35 10.79
N GLY A 89 4.16 -10.57 11.28
CA GLY A 89 5.47 -10.40 10.64
C GLY A 89 5.77 -8.98 10.16
N LEU A 90 5.12 -7.96 10.74
CA LEU A 90 5.46 -6.57 10.50
C LEU A 90 6.69 -6.21 11.35
N LYS A 91 7.67 -5.55 10.74
CA LYS A 91 8.52 -4.62 11.48
C LYS A 91 7.94 -3.24 11.27
N GLN A 92 7.27 -2.69 12.29
CA GLN A 92 7.23 -1.24 12.39
C GLN A 92 8.64 -0.80 12.74
N SER A 93 9.30 -0.07 11.84
CA SER A 93 10.45 0.71 12.28
C SER A 93 9.89 1.87 13.09
N GLU A 94 9.93 1.72 14.42
CA GLU A 94 9.95 2.87 15.31
C GLU A 94 11.06 3.81 14.83
N THR A 95 10.72 5.07 14.56
CA THR A 95 11.51 6.23 15.01
C THR A 95 10.74 7.51 14.71
N LYS A 96 10.07 8.01 15.75
CA LYS A 96 9.87 9.45 15.94
C LYS A 96 11.15 10.01 16.55
N PRO A 97 11.66 11.13 16.03
CA PRO A 97 11.60 12.38 16.80
C PRO A 97 10.76 13.44 16.10
#